data_AF-A0A8I0HB72-F1
#
_entry.id   AF-A0A8I0HB72-F1
#
_cell.length_a   1.000
_cell.length_b   1.000
_cell.length_c   1.000
_cell.angle_alpha   90.00
_cell.angle_beta   90.00
_cell.angle_gamma   90.00
#
_symmetry.space_group_name_H-M   'P 1'
#
loop_
_entity.id
_entity.type
_entity.pdbx_description
1 polymer ?
#
loop_
_entity_poly.entity_id
_entity_poly.type
_entity_poly.pdbx_seq_one_letter_code
_entity_poly.pdbx_strand_id
1 'polypeptide(L)'
;YYYQPHLVTKVKDASGATVKTISPLLQKQTISSSISADIRSYMQASVEQGTSMTSKVQGYSSGGKTGTAEKFPRGNGKYVVSFIGFAPVDD
;
A
#
# COMPACT_ATOMS: atom_id res chain seq x y z
N TYR A 1 -3.76 5.15 -9.55
CA TYR A 1 -3.31 6.56 -9.54
C TYR A 1 -2.33 6.80 -8.40
N TYR A 2 -1.45 7.81 -8.49
CA TYR A 2 -0.54 8.20 -7.42
C TYR A 2 -0.98 9.55 -6.85
N TYR A 3 -1.40 9.55 -5.59
CA TYR A 3 -1.81 10.74 -4.84
C TYR A 3 -0.70 11.17 -3.89
N GLN A 4 -0.59 12.48 -3.63
CA GLN A 4 0.29 12.97 -2.58
C GLN A 4 -0.25 12.55 -1.21
N PRO A 5 0.52 11.81 -0.39
CA PRO A 5 0.08 11.44 0.95
C PRO A 5 -0.03 12.69 1.83
N HIS A 6 -1.11 12.79 2.59
CA HIS A 6 -1.31 13.83 3.58
C HIS A 6 -1.94 13.24 4.84
N LEU A 7 -1.60 13.79 6.01
CA LEU A 7 -2.09 13.31 7.30
C LEU A 7 -3.35 14.07 7.76
N VAL A 8 -3.42 15.37 7.47
CA VAL A 8 -4.50 16.24 7.96
C VAL A 8 -5.64 16.25 6.95
N THR A 9 -6.88 16.10 7.42
CA THR A 9 -8.10 16.17 6.60
C THR A 9 -8.73 17.56 6.63
N LYS A 10 -8.80 18.18 7.83
CA LYS A 10 -9.38 19.51 8.04
C LYS A 10 -8.68 20.23 9.18
N VAL A 11 -8.61 21.56 9.09
CA VAL A 11 -8.23 22.45 10.18
C VAL A 11 -9.50 23.16 10.66
N LYS A 12 -9.71 23.19 11.98
CA LYS A 12 -10.84 23.86 12.63
C LYS A 12 -10.36 24.97 13.55
N ASP A 13 -11.17 26.01 13.72
CA ASP A 13 -10.92 27.04 14.72
C ASP A 13 -11.46 26.66 16.11
N ALA A 14 -11.31 27.55 17.09
CA ALA A 14 -11.77 27.35 18.47
C ALA A 14 -13.29 27.20 18.61
N SER A 15 -14.07 27.68 17.63
CA SER A 15 -15.54 27.51 17.59
C SER A 15 -15.96 26.15 17.01
N GLY A 16 -15.01 25.40 16.44
CA GLY A 16 -15.25 24.15 15.73
C GLY A 16 -15.59 24.32 14.25
N ALA A 17 -15.61 25.55 13.74
CA ALA A 17 -15.82 25.81 12.32
C ALA A 17 -14.61 25.36 11.49
N THR A 18 -14.86 24.83 10.29
CA THR A 18 -13.78 24.37 9.40
C THR A 18 -13.17 25.57 8.68
N VAL A 19 -11.89 25.86 8.96
CA VAL A 19 -11.13 26.93 8.30
C VAL A 19 -10.42 26.46 7.04
N LYS A 20 -10.09 25.16 6.94
CA LYS A 20 -9.46 24.57 5.77
C LYS A 20 -9.82 23.11 5.63
N THR A 21 -10.17 22.67 4.43
CA THR A 21 -10.24 21.25 4.06
C THR A 21 -9.06 20.91 3.18
N ILE A 22 -8.41 19.78 3.43
CA ILE A 22 -7.27 19.28 2.65
C ILE A 22 -7.77 18.08 1.84
N SER A 23 -7.90 18.28 0.54
CA SER A 23 -8.38 17.27 -0.40
C SER A 23 -7.21 16.49 -1.02
N PRO A 24 -7.41 15.23 -1.43
CA PRO A 24 -6.38 14.45 -2.11
C PRO A 24 -5.89 15.14 -3.39
N LEU A 25 -4.57 15.23 -3.55
CA LEU A 25 -3.95 15.81 -4.75
C LEU A 25 -3.42 14.68 -5.65
N LEU A 26 -4.06 14.50 -6.81
CA LEU A 26 -3.59 13.57 -7.85
C LEU A 26 -2.27 14.10 -8.43
N GLN A 27 -1.18 13.35 -8.25
CA GLN A 27 0.13 13.71 -8.79
C GLN A 27 0.30 13.19 -10.23
N LYS A 28 0.01 11.90 -10.44
CA LYS A 28 0.14 11.26 -11.76
C LYS A 28 -0.63 9.94 -11.84
N GLN A 29 -0.83 9.48 -13.06
CA GLN A 29 -1.19 8.09 -13.34
C GLN A 29 0.07 7.30 -13.70
N THR A 30 0.57 6.48 -12.79
CA THR A 30 1.84 5.74 -12.98
C THR A 30 1.75 4.66 -14.05
N ILE A 31 0.59 4.00 -14.15
CA ILE A 31 0.31 2.88 -15.06
C ILE A 31 -1.16 2.94 -15.50
N SER A 32 -1.50 2.25 -16.60
CA SER A 32 -2.90 2.10 -17.03
C SER A 32 -3.71 1.30 -16.01
N SER A 33 -5.04 1.45 -16.05
CA SER A 33 -5.93 0.66 -15.19
C SER A 33 -5.83 -0.84 -15.46
N SER A 34 -5.59 -1.25 -16.72
CA SER A 34 -5.38 -2.66 -17.08
C SER A 34 -4.13 -3.23 -16.43
N ILE A 35 -2.98 -2.55 -16.53
CA ILE A 35 -1.73 -2.98 -15.89
C ILE A 35 -1.89 -2.99 -14.36
N SER A 36 -2.62 -2.02 -13.80
CA SER A 36 -2.92 -2.01 -12.37
C SER A 36 -3.74 -3.23 -11.94
N ALA A 37 -4.72 -3.65 -12.75
CA ALA A 37 -5.51 -4.86 -12.49
C ALA A 37 -4.64 -6.13 -12.53
N ASP A 38 -3.75 -6.25 -13.53
CA ASP A 38 -2.82 -7.37 -13.62
C ASP A 38 -1.91 -7.45 -12.39
N ILE A 39 -1.34 -6.32 -11.96
CA ILE A 39 -0.48 -6.27 -10.76
C ILE A 39 -1.26 -6.65 -9.50
N ARG A 40 -2.51 -6.18 -9.34
CA ARG A 40 -3.36 -6.56 -8.20
C ARG A 40 -3.58 -8.08 -8.16
N SER A 41 -3.87 -8.70 -9.32
CA SER A 41 -4.02 -10.16 -9.45
C SER A 41 -2.74 -10.92 -9.08
N TYR A 42 -1.57 -10.48 -9.56
CA TYR A 42 -0.29 -11.11 -9.20
C TYR A 42 0.02 -10.98 -7.70
N MET A 43 -0.31 -9.83 -7.10
CA MET A 43 -0.14 -9.61 -5.67
C MET A 43 -1.12 -10.45 -4.84
N GLN A 44 -2.33 -10.70 -5.33
CA GLN A 44 -3.27 -11.64 -4.72
C GLN A 44 -2.71 -13.06 -4.75
N ALA A 45 -2.21 -13.53 -5.91
CA ALA A 45 -1.60 -14.85 -6.03
C ALA A 45 -0.43 -15.03 -5.03
N SER A 46 0.35 -13.97 -4.76
CA SER A 46 1.41 -14.02 -3.74
C SER A 46 0.88 -14.25 -2.32
N VAL A 47 -0.33 -13.76 -2.00
CA VAL A 47 -1.00 -13.95 -0.70
C VAL A 47 -1.72 -15.30 -0.64
N GLU A 48 -2.22 -15.82 -1.76
CA GLU A 48 -2.94 -17.09 -1.78
C GLU A 48 -2.01 -18.30 -1.76
N GLN A 49 -0.89 -18.22 -2.48
CA GLN A 49 -0.02 -19.38 -2.74
C GLN A 49 1.49 -19.04 -2.79
N GLY A 50 1.87 -17.80 -2.46
CA GLY A 50 3.24 -17.33 -2.59
C GLY A 50 3.95 -17.05 -1.27
N THR A 51 4.92 -16.14 -1.32
CA THR A 51 5.71 -15.76 -0.13
C THR A 51 4.95 -14.88 0.86
N SER A 52 3.77 -14.38 0.49
CA SER A 52 2.94 -13.51 1.34
C SER A 52 1.81 -14.27 2.05
N MET A 53 1.78 -15.61 2.03
CA MET A 53 0.65 -16.40 2.55
C MET A 53 0.24 -16.05 3.99
N THR A 54 1.19 -15.66 4.84
CA THR A 54 0.94 -15.30 6.23
C THR A 54 0.18 -13.97 6.38
N SER A 55 0.05 -13.16 5.32
CA SER A 55 -0.73 -11.91 5.35
C SER A 55 -2.20 -12.12 4.99
N LYS A 56 -2.64 -13.35 4.69
CA LYS A 56 -4.03 -13.65 4.34
C LYS A 56 -4.95 -13.40 5.54
N VAL A 57 -5.96 -12.55 5.36
CA VAL A 57 -7.00 -12.29 6.36
C VAL A 57 -8.26 -13.06 5.98
N GLN A 58 -8.81 -13.84 6.90
CA GLN A 58 -10.03 -14.60 6.66
C GLN A 58 -11.20 -13.64 6.35
N GLY A 59 -11.93 -13.91 5.28
CA GLY A 59 -13.08 -13.10 4.86
C GLY A 59 -12.75 -11.87 4.00
N TYR A 60 -11.46 -11.62 3.70
CA TYR A 60 -11.04 -10.50 2.84
C TYR A 60 -10.19 -11.00 1.67
N SER A 61 -10.45 -10.49 0.46
CA SER A 61 -9.46 -10.56 -0.61
C SER A 61 -8.36 -9.54 -0.31
N SER A 62 -7.09 -9.90 -0.55
CA SER A 62 -5.97 -8.96 -0.39
C SER A 62 -4.84 -9.31 -1.33
N GLY A 63 -4.08 -8.29 -1.72
CA GLY A 63 -2.84 -8.45 -2.47
C GLY A 63 -1.68 -7.94 -1.65
N GLY A 64 -0.53 -8.61 -1.75
CA GLY A 64 0.64 -8.24 -0.97
C GLY A 64 1.94 -8.80 -1.50
N LYS A 65 3.03 -8.05 -1.32
CA LYS A 65 4.38 -8.48 -1.68
C LYS A 65 5.35 -8.26 -0.54
N THR A 66 6.09 -9.32 -0.21
CA THR A 66 7.23 -9.30 0.70
C THR A 66 8.50 -8.76 0.05
N GLY A 67 9.35 -8.13 0.85
CA GLY A 67 10.71 -7.75 0.50
C GLY A 67 11.67 -8.19 1.60
N THR A 68 12.81 -8.75 1.20
CA THR A 68 13.92 -9.08 2.10
C THR A 68 15.18 -8.50 1.50
N ALA A 69 15.74 -7.48 2.13
CA ALA A 69 16.99 -6.86 1.72
C ALA A 69 18.03 -7.14 2.80
N GLU A 70 19.18 -7.71 2.42
CA GLU A 70 20.31 -7.78 3.34
C GLU A 70 20.76 -6.37 3.73
N LYS A 71 21.35 -6.18 4.92
CA LYS A 71 21.96 -4.91 5.36
C LYS A 71 23.43 -4.84 4.95
N PHE A 72 23.97 -3.64 4.81
CA PHE A 72 25.41 -3.45 4.60
C PHE A 72 26.09 -3.35 5.98
N PRO A 73 27.28 -3.94 6.20
CA PRO A 73 27.99 -4.85 5.29
C PRO A 73 27.27 -6.20 5.14
N ARG A 74 27.39 -6.82 3.96
CA ARG A 74 26.75 -8.10 3.58
C ARG A 74 27.45 -9.30 4.25
N GLY A 75 26.79 -10.47 4.28
CA GLY A 75 27.31 -11.73 4.81
C GLY A 75 27.18 -11.90 6.33
N ASN A 76 26.52 -10.98 7.03
CA ASN A 76 26.42 -11.00 8.50
C ASN A 76 25.03 -11.45 9.02
N GLY A 77 24.16 -11.94 8.14
CA GLY A 77 22.82 -12.43 8.51
C GLY A 77 21.84 -11.34 8.98
N LYS A 78 22.12 -10.04 8.75
CA LYS A 78 21.22 -8.95 9.11
C LYS A 78 20.39 -8.53 7.91
N TYR A 79 19.07 -8.50 8.08
CA TYR A 79 18.13 -8.16 7.02
C TYR A 79 17.20 -7.00 7.42
N VAL A 80 16.75 -6.23 6.43
CA VAL A 80 15.54 -5.43 6.47
C VAL A 80 14.45 -6.26 5.79
N VAL A 81 13.40 -6.58 6.54
CA VAL A 81 12.19 -7.19 6.00
C VAL A 81 11.14 -6.11 5.82
N SER A 82 10.41 -6.19 4.73
CA SER A 82 9.35 -5.25 4.39
C SER A 82 8.16 -5.98 3.77
N PHE A 83 7.02 -5.33 3.83
CA PHE A 83 5.79 -5.79 3.19
C PHE A 83 5.00 -4.58 2.72
N ILE A 84 4.39 -4.70 1.54
CA ILE A 84 3.37 -3.78 1.05
C ILE A 84 2.17 -4.60 0.63
N GLY A 85 0.97 -4.12 0.97
CA GLY A 85 -0.27 -4.79 0.60
C GLY A 85 -1.46 -3.83 0.62
N PHE A 86 -2.59 -4.35 0.17
CA PHE A 86 -3.86 -3.63 0.06
C PHE A 86 -5.02 -4.63 0.17
N ALA A 87 -6.21 -4.13 0.51
CA ALA A 87 -7.46 -4.88 0.55
C ALA A 87 -8.65 -3.94 0.34
N PRO A 88 -9.73 -4.36 -0.34
CA PRO A 88 -9.89 -5.64 -1.05
C PRO A 88 -9.14 -5.67 -2.41
N VAL A 89 -9.11 -6.83 -3.09
CA VAL A 89 -8.44 -6.94 -4.41
C VAL A 89 -9.21 -6.23 -5.52
N ASP A 90 -10.53 -6.19 -5.40
CA ASP A 90 -11.41 -5.77 -6.48
C ASP A 90 -11.61 -4.23 -6.55
N ASP A 91 -11.32 -3.51 -5.47
CA ASP A 91 -11.44 -2.04 -5.37
C ASP A 91 -10.18 -1.27 -5.78
#